data_AF-A0A2N1XJT2-F1
#
_entry.id   AF-A0A2N1XJT2-F1
#
_cell.length_a   1.000
_cell.length_b   1.000
_cell.length_c   1.000
_cell.angle_alpha   90.00
_cell.angle_beta   90.00
_cell.angle_gamma   90.00
#
_symmetry.space_group_name_H-M   'P 1'
#
loop_
_entity.id
_entity.type
_entity.pdbx_description
1 polymer ?
#
loop_
_entity_poly.entity_id
_entity_poly.type
_entity_poly.pdbx_seq_one_letter_code
_entity_poly.pdbx_strand_id
1 'polypeptide(L)'
;MTAIRIDRWRALGILLLALLALYGTLIHWSWTAPQLQLRQQLIELREQELRLRMHAAQTPAITQRLAEVEAFEANNPGFLPETSTELATAGLVQRLERVVEQASPSADSCQLTGRTPTSSRSKERFTRVTIQVRLRCGMGELAAVLNALESGSPELFVDRLAILSRRKLATSAAPDLALDVSFDLYGYLRLINEAKP
;
A
#
# COMPACT_ATOMS: atom_id res chain seq x y z
N MET A 1 -82.40 -53.51 -23.04
CA MET A 1 -81.00 -53.98 -23.02
C MET A 1 -79.97 -52.96 -23.52
N THR A 2 -80.36 -51.76 -23.95
CA THR A 2 -79.45 -50.71 -24.46
C THR A 2 -78.87 -49.80 -23.37
N ALA A 3 -79.61 -49.53 -22.30
CA ALA A 3 -79.16 -48.67 -21.19
C ALA A 3 -77.90 -49.20 -20.48
N ILE A 4 -77.85 -50.50 -20.17
CA ILE A 4 -76.72 -51.16 -19.50
C ILE A 4 -75.43 -51.10 -20.34
N ARG A 5 -75.54 -51.02 -21.67
CA ARG A 5 -74.36 -50.96 -22.56
C ARG A 5 -73.75 -49.56 -22.60
N ILE A 6 -74.57 -48.50 -22.60
CA ILE A 6 -74.11 -47.10 -22.62
C ILE A 6 -73.39 -46.74 -21.31
N ASP A 7 -73.87 -47.21 -20.16
CA ASP A 7 -73.22 -46.95 -18.87
C ASP A 7 -71.83 -47.59 -18.77
N ARG A 8 -71.62 -48.77 -19.38
CA ARG A 8 -70.31 -49.44 -19.38
C ARG A 8 -69.28 -48.71 -20.24
N TRP A 9 -69.67 -48.17 -21.39
CA TRP A 9 -68.77 -47.36 -22.23
C TRP A 9 -68.44 -46.01 -21.58
N ARG A 10 -69.41 -45.39 -20.89
CA ARG A 10 -69.16 -44.19 -20.08
C ARG A 10 -68.19 -44.47 -18.93
N ALA A 11 -68.39 -45.56 -18.21
CA ALA A 11 -67.48 -45.98 -17.13
C ALA A 11 -66.05 -46.25 -17.65
N LEU A 12 -65.91 -46.89 -18.81
CA LEU A 12 -64.61 -47.11 -19.45
C LEU A 12 -63.96 -45.81 -19.92
N GLY A 13 -64.72 -44.89 -20.48
CA GLY A 13 -64.22 -43.57 -20.87
C GLY A 13 -63.71 -42.78 -19.67
N ILE A 14 -64.45 -42.80 -18.55
CA ILE A 14 -64.03 -42.14 -17.30
C ILE A 14 -62.77 -42.82 -16.73
N LEU A 15 -62.70 -44.15 -16.74
CA LEU A 15 -61.52 -44.88 -16.27
C LEU A 15 -60.27 -44.53 -17.10
N LEU A 16 -60.40 -44.48 -18.42
CA LEU A 16 -59.30 -44.14 -19.32
C LEU A 16 -58.83 -42.70 -19.10
N LEU A 17 -59.76 -41.76 -18.94
CA LEU A 17 -59.43 -40.37 -18.65
C LEU A 17 -58.74 -40.23 -17.30
N ALA A 18 -59.20 -40.96 -16.28
CA ALA A 18 -58.56 -41.01 -14.96
C ALA A 18 -57.13 -41.58 -15.03
N LEU A 19 -56.91 -42.64 -15.82
CA LEU A 19 -55.59 -43.22 -16.04
C LEU A 19 -54.65 -42.27 -16.79
N LEU A 20 -55.14 -41.57 -17.80
CA LEU A 20 -54.36 -40.55 -18.52
C LEU A 20 -54.01 -39.36 -17.65
N ALA A 21 -54.95 -38.90 -16.81
CA ALA A 21 -54.68 -37.85 -15.83
C ALA A 21 -53.65 -38.29 -14.80
N LEU A 22 -53.77 -39.52 -14.27
CA LEU A 22 -52.80 -40.10 -13.34
C LEU A 22 -51.41 -40.21 -13.97
N TYR A 23 -51.32 -40.76 -15.19
CA TYR A 23 -50.08 -40.85 -15.95
C TYR A 23 -49.45 -39.47 -16.21
N GLY A 24 -50.27 -38.51 -16.63
CA GLY A 24 -49.85 -37.12 -16.84
C GLY A 24 -49.28 -36.48 -15.57
N THR A 25 -49.97 -36.62 -14.43
CA THR A 25 -49.49 -36.06 -13.16
C THR A 25 -48.22 -36.73 -12.64
N LEU A 26 -48.10 -38.06 -12.72
CA LEU A 26 -46.90 -38.78 -12.31
C LEU A 26 -45.69 -38.36 -13.15
N ILE A 27 -45.85 -38.30 -14.47
CA ILE A 27 -44.76 -37.95 -15.39
C ILE A 27 -44.40 -36.49 -15.31
N HIS A 28 -45.40 -35.61 -15.22
CA HIS A 28 -45.14 -34.20 -15.11
C HIS A 28 -44.38 -33.92 -13.81
N TRP A 29 -44.77 -34.51 -12.68
CA TRP A 29 -44.01 -34.35 -11.44
C TRP A 29 -42.61 -34.98 -11.56
N SER A 30 -42.51 -36.24 -11.98
CA SER A 30 -41.22 -36.95 -12.01
C SER A 30 -40.23 -36.38 -13.02
N TRP A 31 -40.69 -35.71 -14.07
CA TRP A 31 -39.83 -35.15 -15.10
C TRP A 31 -39.56 -33.66 -14.92
N THR A 32 -40.56 -32.83 -14.60
CA THR A 32 -40.35 -31.36 -14.59
C THR A 32 -39.63 -30.87 -13.35
N ALA A 33 -39.86 -31.50 -12.19
CA ALA A 33 -39.18 -31.13 -10.95
C ALA A 33 -37.64 -31.30 -11.04
N PRO A 34 -37.08 -32.46 -11.46
CA PRO A 34 -35.63 -32.61 -11.54
C PRO A 34 -34.99 -31.74 -12.63
N GLN A 35 -35.68 -31.52 -13.76
CA GLN A 35 -35.18 -30.67 -14.84
C GLN A 35 -35.05 -29.19 -14.41
N LEU A 36 -35.95 -28.70 -13.55
CA LEU A 36 -35.84 -27.34 -12.99
C LEU A 36 -34.64 -27.20 -12.05
N GLN A 37 -34.41 -28.19 -11.18
CA GLN A 37 -33.28 -28.18 -10.24
C GLN A 37 -31.92 -28.18 -10.97
N LEU A 38 -31.77 -29.03 -11.99
CA LEU A 38 -30.55 -29.07 -12.82
C LEU A 38 -30.30 -27.74 -13.54
N ARG A 39 -31.36 -27.08 -14.03
CA ARG A 39 -31.25 -25.76 -14.65
C ARG A 39 -30.79 -24.70 -13.66
N GLN A 40 -31.31 -24.71 -12.43
CA GLN A 40 -30.89 -23.77 -11.38
C GLN A 40 -29.41 -23.95 -11.03
N GLN A 41 -28.96 -25.20 -10.82
CA GLN A 41 -27.56 -25.50 -10.55
C GLN A 41 -26.63 -25.02 -11.67
N LEU A 42 -27.05 -25.19 -12.93
CA LEU A 42 -26.27 -24.74 -14.09
C LEU A 42 -26.16 -23.20 -14.14
N ILE A 43 -27.22 -22.48 -13.76
CA ILE A 43 -27.20 -21.01 -13.69
C ILE A 43 -26.25 -20.56 -12.58
N GLU A 44 -26.35 -21.14 -11.38
CA GLU A 44 -25.48 -20.82 -10.26
C GLU A 44 -24.00 -21.06 -10.58
N LEU A 45 -23.67 -22.20 -11.20
CA LEU A 45 -22.30 -22.51 -11.61
C LEU A 45 -21.76 -21.52 -12.65
N ARG A 46 -22.59 -21.09 -13.60
CA ARG A 46 -22.22 -20.08 -14.59
C ARG A 46 -21.99 -18.71 -13.96
N GLU A 47 -22.82 -18.32 -12.99
CA GLU A 47 -22.63 -17.06 -12.27
C GLU A 47 -21.34 -17.05 -11.45
N GLN A 48 -21.03 -18.18 -10.78
CA GLN A 48 -19.76 -18.35 -10.06
C GLN A 48 -18.57 -18.28 -11.00
N GLU A 49 -18.63 -18.98 -12.14
CA GLU A 49 -17.59 -18.94 -13.16
C GLU A 49 -17.36 -17.51 -13.68
N LEU A 50 -18.43 -16.79 -14.03
CA LEU A 50 -18.34 -15.41 -14.51
C LEU A 50 -17.68 -14.51 -13.47
N ARG A 51 -18.03 -14.66 -12.19
CA ARG A 51 -17.39 -13.92 -11.09
C ARG A 51 -15.90 -14.19 -11.04
N LEU A 52 -15.50 -15.47 -11.07
CA LEU A 52 -14.09 -15.86 -11.04
C LEU A 52 -13.32 -15.35 -12.27
N ARG A 53 -13.92 -15.41 -13.46
CA ARG A 53 -13.32 -14.87 -14.69
C ARG A 53 -13.15 -13.35 -14.61
N MET A 54 -14.13 -12.63 -14.05
CA MET A 54 -14.03 -11.18 -13.85
C MET A 54 -12.91 -10.81 -12.87
N HIS A 55 -12.70 -11.59 -11.80
CA HIS A 55 -11.55 -11.40 -10.91
C HIS A 55 -10.23 -11.72 -11.61
N ALA A 56 -10.15 -12.82 -12.35
CA ALA A 56 -8.96 -13.20 -13.10
C ALA A 56 -8.61 -12.17 -14.19
N ALA A 57 -9.60 -11.52 -14.80
CA ALA A 57 -9.42 -10.45 -15.79
C ALA A 57 -8.76 -9.19 -15.21
N GLN A 58 -8.71 -9.02 -13.88
CA GLN A 58 -8.02 -7.90 -13.23
C GLN A 58 -6.52 -8.15 -13.03
N THR A 59 -6.08 -9.42 -13.09
CA THR A 59 -4.66 -9.82 -12.99
C THR A 59 -3.73 -8.99 -13.89
N PRO A 60 -3.98 -8.81 -15.21
CA PRO A 60 -3.06 -8.06 -16.07
C PRO A 60 -2.86 -6.61 -15.62
N ALA A 61 -3.93 -5.94 -15.19
CA ALA A 61 -3.85 -4.57 -14.69
C ALA A 61 -3.03 -4.48 -13.41
N ILE A 62 -3.22 -5.44 -12.49
CA ILE A 62 -2.43 -5.52 -11.25
C ILE A 62 -0.96 -5.81 -11.56
N THR A 63 -0.66 -6.74 -12.47
CA THR A 63 0.73 -7.06 -12.85
C THR A 63 1.43 -5.88 -13.52
N GLN A 64 0.71 -5.09 -14.32
CA GLN A 64 1.29 -3.89 -14.93
C GLN A 64 1.59 -2.82 -13.87
N ARG A 65 0.67 -2.58 -12.94
CA ARG A 65 0.91 -1.64 -11.83
C ARG A 65 2.06 -2.11 -10.93
N LEU A 66 2.16 -3.42 -10.68
CA LEU A 66 3.28 -3.98 -9.93
C LEU A 66 4.59 -3.75 -10.67
N ALA A 67 4.65 -4.01 -11.97
CA ALA A 67 5.85 -3.76 -12.78
C ALA A 67 6.23 -2.27 -12.83
N GLU A 68 5.25 -1.36 -12.87
CA GLU A 68 5.48 0.09 -12.77
C GLU A 68 6.10 0.46 -11.41
N VAL A 69 5.60 -0.10 -10.31
CA VAL A 69 6.14 0.12 -8.95
C VAL A 69 7.53 -0.50 -8.81
N GLU A 70 7.73 -1.74 -9.27
CA GLU A 70 9.05 -2.40 -9.25
C GLU A 70 10.08 -1.65 -10.07
N ALA A 71 9.72 -1.12 -11.24
CA ALA A 71 10.61 -0.28 -12.05
C ALA A 71 10.94 1.05 -11.37
N PHE A 72 9.97 1.65 -10.66
CA PHE A 72 10.19 2.84 -9.84
C PHE A 72 11.12 2.55 -8.66
N GLU A 73 10.90 1.44 -7.93
CA GLU A 73 11.76 0.99 -6.83
C GLU A 73 13.16 0.59 -7.31
N ALA A 74 13.28 -0.01 -8.49
CA ALA A 74 14.57 -0.36 -9.11
C ALA A 74 15.43 0.87 -9.42
N ASN A 75 14.82 2.04 -9.57
CA ASN A 75 15.53 3.33 -9.64
C ASN A 75 16.02 3.83 -8.27
N ASN A 76 15.92 2.99 -7.23
CA ASN A 76 16.51 3.12 -5.89
C ASN A 76 16.13 4.39 -5.12
N PRO A 77 14.83 4.73 -4.98
CA PRO A 77 14.43 5.88 -4.16
C PRO A 77 14.63 5.65 -2.66
N GLY A 78 14.80 4.42 -2.17
CA GLY A 78 14.86 4.12 -0.73
C GLY A 78 16.27 4.00 -0.11
N PHE A 79 17.32 3.83 -0.92
CA PHE A 79 18.67 3.55 -0.41
C PHE A 79 19.66 4.66 -0.78
N LEU A 80 20.65 4.84 0.09
CA LEU A 80 21.79 5.70 -0.18
C LEU A 80 22.57 5.18 -1.40
N PRO A 81 22.92 6.04 -2.38
CA PRO A 81 23.60 5.61 -3.61
C PRO A 81 25.07 5.23 -3.39
N GLU A 82 25.65 5.57 -2.24
CA GLU A 82 27.05 5.32 -1.92
C GLU A 82 27.32 3.83 -1.63
N THR A 83 28.59 3.43 -1.82
CA THR A 83 29.02 2.03 -1.67
C THR A 83 29.64 1.72 -0.31
N SER A 84 30.01 2.74 0.48
CA SER A 84 30.61 2.58 1.80
C SER A 84 29.98 3.51 2.83
N THR A 85 30.14 3.18 4.11
CA THR A 85 29.64 3.97 5.25
C THR A 85 30.24 5.37 5.32
N GLU A 86 31.51 5.51 4.96
CA GLU A 86 32.25 6.78 5.01
C GLU A 86 31.78 7.71 3.90
N LEU A 87 31.63 7.18 2.67
CA LEU A 87 31.12 7.92 1.53
C LEU A 87 29.67 8.36 1.77
N ALA A 88 28.85 7.46 2.30
CA ALA A 88 27.45 7.73 2.63
C ALA A 88 27.31 8.82 3.69
N THR A 89 28.17 8.82 4.71
CA THR A 89 28.19 9.86 5.75
C THR A 89 28.49 11.24 5.13
N ALA A 90 29.49 11.32 4.25
CA ALA A 90 29.82 12.56 3.56
C ALA A 90 28.68 13.04 2.64
N GLY A 91 28.08 12.12 1.88
CA GLY A 91 26.94 12.40 0.99
C GLY A 91 25.71 12.91 1.75
N LEU A 92 25.41 12.31 2.91
CA LEU A 92 24.34 12.76 3.80
C LEU A 92 24.57 14.19 4.31
N VAL A 93 25.80 14.51 4.74
CA VAL A 93 26.16 15.86 5.19
C VAL A 93 25.98 16.88 4.07
N GLN A 94 26.50 16.60 2.88
CA GLN A 94 26.41 17.52 1.74
C GLN A 94 24.96 17.76 1.31
N ARG A 95 24.12 16.72 1.39
CA ARG A 95 22.70 16.83 1.09
C ARG A 95 21.95 17.65 2.13
N LEU A 96 22.23 17.43 3.41
CA LEU A 96 21.67 18.22 4.50
C LEU A 96 22.02 19.70 4.35
N GLU A 97 23.28 20.03 4.04
CA GLU A 97 23.71 21.41 3.79
C GLU A 97 22.89 22.04 2.66
N ARG A 98 22.73 21.33 1.53
CA ARG A 98 21.93 21.81 0.40
C ARG A 98 20.46 22.04 0.76
N VAL A 99 19.86 21.17 1.56
CA VAL A 99 18.46 21.32 2.00
C VAL A 99 18.31 22.53 2.93
N VAL A 100 19.25 22.72 3.86
CA VAL A 100 19.25 23.88 4.77
C VAL A 100 19.44 25.18 3.97
N GLU A 101 20.34 25.20 2.99
CA GLU A 101 20.56 26.35 2.11
C GLU A 101 19.30 26.70 1.29
N GLN A 102 18.60 25.69 0.77
CA GLN A 102 17.37 25.89 -0.01
C GLN A 102 16.19 26.37 0.85
N ALA A 103 16.12 25.92 2.09
CA ALA A 103 15.03 26.25 3.02
C ALA A 103 15.27 27.55 3.81
N SER A 104 16.44 28.21 3.66
CA SER A 104 16.78 29.43 4.41
C SER A 104 16.59 30.68 3.54
N PRO A 105 15.54 31.50 3.76
CA PRO A 105 15.29 32.72 2.98
C PRO A 105 16.38 33.80 3.15
N SER A 106 17.11 33.74 4.26
CA SER A 106 18.25 34.60 4.59
C SER A 106 19.38 33.75 5.18
N ALA A 107 20.65 34.13 5.02
CA ALA A 107 21.77 33.31 5.50
C ALA A 107 21.75 33.05 7.03
N ASP A 108 21.00 33.85 7.78
CA ASP A 108 20.92 33.79 9.25
C ASP A 108 19.64 33.13 9.80
N SER A 109 18.64 32.84 8.96
CA SER A 109 17.36 32.27 9.41
C SER A 109 17.44 30.79 9.80
N CYS A 110 18.41 30.05 9.26
CA CYS A 110 18.65 28.65 9.62
C CYS A 110 20.15 28.31 9.54
N GLN A 111 20.76 28.05 10.70
CA GLN A 111 22.19 27.77 10.81
C GLN A 111 22.45 26.34 11.28
N LEU A 112 23.29 25.61 10.54
CA LEU A 112 23.79 24.30 10.95
C LEU A 112 24.89 24.47 11.99
N THR A 113 24.58 24.18 13.25
CA THR A 113 25.51 24.36 14.39
C THR A 113 26.39 23.15 14.67
N GLY A 114 25.98 21.97 14.24
CA GLY A 114 26.73 20.75 14.50
C GLY A 114 26.27 19.60 13.62
N ARG A 115 27.26 18.80 13.21
CA ARG A 115 27.08 17.55 12.48
C ARG A 115 28.10 16.55 13.00
N THR A 116 27.63 15.49 13.63
CA THR A 116 28.50 14.46 14.20
C THR A 116 28.11 13.12 13.61
N PRO A 117 28.98 12.47 12.82
CA PRO A 117 28.76 11.09 12.41
C PRO A 117 28.61 10.19 13.63
N THR A 118 27.58 9.34 13.63
CA THR A 118 27.36 8.37 14.69
C THR A 118 27.35 6.97 14.09
N SER A 119 28.14 6.06 14.66
CA SER A 119 28.11 4.67 14.23
C SER A 119 26.85 4.00 14.77
N SER A 120 26.09 3.36 13.88
CA SER A 120 24.98 2.51 14.31
C SER A 120 25.57 1.28 15.01
N ARG A 121 25.19 1.07 16.27
CA ARG A 121 25.58 -0.13 17.05
C ARG A 121 24.61 -1.29 16.88
N SER A 122 23.53 -1.06 16.14
CA SER A 122 22.44 -2.01 15.92
C SER A 122 22.78 -2.92 14.75
N LYS A 123 22.77 -4.25 14.97
CA LYS A 123 22.86 -5.23 13.89
C LYS A 123 21.49 -5.35 13.20
N GLU A 124 21.23 -4.43 12.27
CA GLU A 124 20.05 -4.46 11.41
C GLU A 124 20.35 -5.26 10.12
N ARG A 125 19.29 -5.62 9.38
CA ARG A 125 19.43 -6.33 8.09
C ARG A 125 20.22 -5.52 7.06
N PHE A 126 20.09 -4.19 7.12
CA PHE A 126 20.78 -3.24 6.24
C PHE A 126 21.76 -2.39 7.06
N THR A 127 22.85 -1.97 6.44
CA THR A 127 23.83 -1.09 7.09
C THR A 127 23.23 0.30 7.24
N ARG A 128 22.93 0.68 8.49
CA ARG A 128 22.38 1.99 8.84
C ARG A 128 23.50 3.01 9.02
N VAL A 129 23.43 4.12 8.30
CA VAL A 129 24.33 5.28 8.44
C VAL A 129 23.55 6.38 9.14
N THR A 130 24.07 6.90 10.26
CA THR A 130 23.40 7.92 11.07
C THR A 130 24.32 9.13 11.30
N ILE A 131 23.74 10.32 11.26
CA ILE A 131 24.41 11.56 11.64
C ILE A 131 23.55 12.29 12.67
N GLN A 132 24.18 12.78 13.73
CA GLN A 132 23.53 13.67 14.68
C GLN A 132 23.64 15.10 14.16
N VAL A 133 22.50 15.76 14.02
CA VAL A 133 22.36 17.10 13.46
C VAL A 133 21.90 18.07 14.55
N ARG A 134 22.50 19.26 14.58
CA ARG A 134 22.04 20.38 15.40
C ARG A 134 21.84 21.62 14.55
N LEU A 135 20.61 22.13 14.51
CA LEU A 135 20.19 23.29 13.75
C LEU A 135 19.73 24.42 14.69
N ARG A 136 19.94 25.66 14.27
CA ARG A 136 19.34 26.84 14.87
C ARG A 136 18.53 27.58 13.84
N CYS A 137 17.21 27.43 13.89
CA CYS A 137 16.31 27.95 12.85
C CYS A 137 15.02 28.54 13.46
N GLY A 138 14.30 29.34 12.68
CA GLY A 138 12.91 29.69 12.96
C GLY A 138 11.97 28.50 12.76
N MET A 139 10.73 28.62 13.25
CA MET A 139 9.72 27.55 13.15
C MET A 139 9.32 27.27 11.69
N GLY A 140 9.17 28.30 10.86
CA GLY A 140 8.76 28.14 9.47
C GLY A 140 9.84 27.45 8.63
N GLU A 141 11.09 27.85 8.82
CA GLU A 141 12.26 27.27 8.16
C GLU A 141 12.47 25.83 8.61
N LEU A 142 12.28 25.53 9.89
CA LEU A 142 12.36 24.16 10.40
C LEU A 142 11.32 23.24 9.71
N ALA A 143 10.08 23.70 9.55
CA ALA A 143 9.05 22.94 8.88
C ALA A 143 9.40 22.66 7.41
N ALA A 144 9.96 23.66 6.71
CA ALA A 144 10.44 23.50 5.34
C ALA A 144 11.61 22.50 5.24
N VAL A 145 12.59 22.58 6.15
CA VAL A 145 13.73 21.64 6.20
C VAL A 145 13.26 20.21 6.45
N LEU A 146 12.41 19.98 7.46
CA LEU A 146 11.92 18.64 7.79
C LEU A 146 11.09 18.06 6.64
N ASN A 147 10.21 18.87 6.03
CA ASN A 147 9.44 18.44 4.88
C ASN A 147 10.33 18.06 3.69
N ALA A 148 11.36 18.86 3.39
CA ALA A 148 12.29 18.58 2.30
C ALA A 148 13.17 17.34 2.55
N LEU A 149 13.52 17.07 3.81
CA LEU A 149 14.24 15.85 4.20
C LEU A 149 13.36 14.60 4.10
N GLU A 150 12.08 14.69 4.48
CA GLU A 150 11.12 13.58 4.43
C GLU A 150 10.62 13.29 3.00
N SER A 151 10.40 14.33 2.18
CA SER A 151 9.95 14.19 0.79
C SER A 151 11.07 13.89 -0.20
N GLY A 152 12.32 13.84 0.28
CA GLY A 152 13.50 13.65 -0.55
C GLY A 152 13.68 12.20 -1.01
N SER A 153 14.39 12.01 -2.12
CA SER A 153 14.96 10.72 -2.51
C SER A 153 16.49 10.84 -2.43
N PRO A 154 17.20 10.01 -1.66
CA PRO A 154 16.77 8.76 -1.05
C PRO A 154 15.93 8.93 0.23
N GLU A 155 15.21 7.89 0.65
CA GLU A 155 14.47 7.87 1.92
C GLU A 155 15.42 8.12 3.11
N LEU A 156 15.20 9.24 3.80
CA LEU A 156 15.90 9.61 5.01
C LEU A 156 14.91 9.69 6.16
N PHE A 157 15.34 9.20 7.32
CA PHE A 157 14.50 9.14 8.49
C PHE A 157 15.07 10.03 9.60
N VAL A 158 14.17 10.71 10.30
CA VAL A 158 14.49 11.57 11.44
C VAL A 158 14.12 10.84 12.73
N ASP A 159 15.10 10.65 13.60
CA ASP A 159 14.94 10.04 14.92
C ASP A 159 15.33 11.04 16.02
N ARG A 160 14.86 10.81 17.24
CA ARG A 160 15.24 11.59 18.44
C ARG A 160 15.18 13.12 18.24
N LEU A 161 14.11 13.61 17.60
CA LEU A 161 13.88 15.05 17.43
C LEU A 161 13.62 15.72 18.78
N ALA A 162 14.47 16.69 19.11
CA ALA A 162 14.33 17.56 20.27
C ALA A 162 14.36 19.02 19.82
N ILE A 163 13.38 19.80 20.28
CA ILE A 163 13.22 21.22 19.94
C ILE A 163 13.26 22.01 21.25
N LEU A 164 14.17 22.98 21.32
CA LEU A 164 14.39 23.82 22.48
C LEU A 164 14.24 25.29 22.07
N SER A 165 13.32 26.04 22.69
CA SER A 165 13.27 27.49 22.47
C SER A 165 14.37 28.16 23.29
N ARG A 166 15.30 28.87 22.65
CA ARG A 166 16.29 29.69 23.36
C ARG A 166 15.95 31.17 23.17
N ARG A 167 15.47 31.81 24.23
CA ARG A 167 15.29 33.28 24.23
C ARG A 167 16.68 33.92 24.31
N LYS A 168 17.13 34.59 23.25
CA LYS A 168 18.28 35.52 23.37
C LYS A 168 17.88 36.62 24.34
N LEU A 169 18.71 36.89 25.35
CA LEU A 169 18.52 38.04 26.23
C LEU A 169 18.65 39.30 25.35
N ALA A 170 17.53 40.01 25.15
CA ALA A 170 17.44 41.07 24.15
C ALA A 170 18.28 42.29 24.56
N THR A 171 19.30 42.63 23.76
CA THR A 171 20.03 43.90 23.87
C THR A 171 19.61 44.93 22.82
N SER A 172 18.70 44.61 21.90
CA SER A 172 18.07 45.58 20.99
C SER A 172 16.80 44.99 20.36
N ALA A 173 15.90 45.89 19.93
CA ALA A 173 14.49 45.67 19.63
C ALA A 173 14.19 44.74 18.44
N ALA A 174 14.35 43.43 18.64
CA ALA A 174 13.58 42.38 17.96
C ALA A 174 13.78 41.04 18.71
N PRO A 175 12.73 40.41 19.28
CA PRO A 175 12.85 39.09 19.85
C PRO A 175 12.89 38.06 18.72
N ASP A 176 14.08 37.84 18.15
CA ASP A 176 14.27 36.73 17.22
C ASP A 176 14.30 35.42 18.03
N LEU A 177 13.18 34.69 17.98
CA LEU A 177 12.94 33.48 18.77
C LEU A 177 13.58 32.29 18.07
N ALA A 178 14.91 32.19 18.13
CA ALA A 178 15.63 31.08 17.53
C ALA A 178 15.35 29.76 18.28
N LEU A 179 14.93 28.72 17.55
CA LEU A 179 14.81 27.37 18.06
C LEU A 179 16.15 26.66 17.90
N ASP A 180 16.60 25.98 18.94
CA ASP A 180 17.72 25.05 18.89
C ASP A 180 17.14 23.64 18.75
N VAL A 181 17.43 23.00 17.63
CA VAL A 181 16.82 21.74 17.23
C VAL A 181 17.92 20.71 17.06
N SER A 182 17.76 19.54 17.67
CA SER A 182 18.65 18.41 17.47
C SER A 182 17.88 17.18 17.07
N PHE A 183 18.38 16.45 16.08
CA PHE A 183 17.80 15.19 15.63
C PHE A 183 18.88 14.31 15.03
N ASP A 184 18.58 13.02 14.94
CA ASP A 184 19.44 12.04 14.30
C ASP A 184 18.85 11.69 12.93
N LEU A 185 19.58 12.02 11.87
CA LEU A 185 19.22 11.70 10.50
C LEU A 185 19.88 10.40 10.11
N TYR A 186 19.11 9.45 9.59
CA TYR A 186 19.67 8.17 9.15
C TYR A 186 19.10 7.69 7.83
N GLY A 187 19.90 6.90 7.13
CA GLY A 187 19.52 6.22 5.90
C GLY A 187 20.17 4.85 5.83
N TYR A 188 19.73 4.06 4.87
CA TYR A 188 20.19 2.68 4.69
C TYR A 188 21.06 2.56 3.45
N LEU A 189 22.16 1.82 3.60
CA LEU A 189 22.96 1.38 2.46
C LEU A 189 22.39 0.09 1.90
N ARG A 190 22.47 -0.04 0.57
CA ARG A 190 22.20 -1.31 -0.07
C ARG A 190 23.24 -2.32 0.40
N LEU A 191 22.79 -3.53 0.72
CA LEU A 191 23.68 -4.69 0.83
C LEU A 191 24.30 -4.92 -0.56
N ILE A 192 25.48 -4.36 -0.80
CA ILE A 192 26.39 -4.95 -1.77
C ILE A 192 26.76 -6.29 -1.15
N ASN A 193 26.26 -7.39 -1.73
CA ASN A 193 26.76 -8.71 -1.39
C ASN A 193 28.28 -8.65 -1.54
N GLU A 194 29.00 -8.52 -0.43
CA GLU A 194 30.41 -8.83 -0.42
C GLU A 194 30.47 -10.31 -0.78
N ALA A 195 30.84 -10.58 -2.03
CA ALA A 195 31.21 -11.91 -2.46
C ALA A 195 32.29 -12.36 -1.49
N LYS A 196 31.89 -13.21 -0.54
CA LYS A 196 32.77 -13.87 0.40
C LYS A 196 33.90 -14.52 -0.41
N PRO A 197 35.18 -14.21 -0.15
CA PRO A 197 36.29 -14.90 -0.79
C PRO A 197 36.30 -16.39 -0.43
#